data_AF-H9VTY4-F1
#
_entry.id   AF-H9VTY4-F1
#
_cell.length_a   1.000
_cell.length_b   1.000
_cell.length_c   1.000
_cell.angle_alpha   90.00
_cell.angle_beta   90.00
_cell.angle_gamma   90.00
#
_symmetry.space_group_name_H-M   'P 1'
#
loop_
_entity.id
_entity.type
_entity.pdbx_description
1 polymer ?
#
loop_
_entity_poly.entity_id
_entity_poly.type
_entity_poly.pdbx_seq_one_letter_code
_entity_poly.pdbx_strand_id
1 'polypeptide(L)' 'RHKPFPVTREAAERWLQHMEKALDSVSKIDSDSKTRMFNFFRHTAFFLVAGNEMTSQQQTSGHTVQCRK' A
#
# COMPACT_ATOMS: atom_id res chain seq x y z
N ARG A 1 5.37 5.85 7.79
CA ARG A 1 4.59 4.87 8.59
C ARG A 1 4.50 3.51 7.90
N HIS A 2 4.30 3.42 6.58
CA HIS A 2 4.38 2.15 5.84
C HIS A 2 5.80 1.68 5.49
N LYS A 3 6.81 2.56 5.62
CA LYS A 3 8.25 2.27 5.37
C LYS A 3 8.78 0.94 5.97
N PRO A 4 8.40 0.52 7.18
CA PRO A 4 8.92 -0.73 7.76
C PRO A 4 8.35 -2.00 7.13
N PHE A 5 7.27 -1.91 6.34
CA PHE A 5 6.57 -3.06 5.81
C PHE A 5 6.84 -3.20 4.30
N PRO A 6 7.08 -4.42 3.80
CA PRO A 6 7.24 -4.64 2.37
C PRO A 6 5.88 -4.49 1.67
N VAL A 7 5.64 -3.32 1.08
CA VAL A 7 4.43 -3.05 0.30
C VAL A 7 4.70 -3.42 -1.17
N THR A 8 4.61 -4.72 -1.48
CA THR A 8 4.71 -5.22 -2.87
C THR A 8 3.40 -5.03 -3.63
N ARG A 9 3.46 -5.19 -4.95
CA ARG A 9 2.26 -5.17 -5.79
C ARG A 9 1.25 -6.26 -5.39
N GLU A 10 1.71 -7.48 -5.07
CA GLU A 10 0.79 -8.54 -4.61
C GLU A 10 0.19 -8.22 -3.25
N ALA A 11 0.96 -7.58 -2.35
CA ALA A 11 0.45 -7.14 -1.06
C ALA A 11 -0.67 -6.10 -1.20
N ALA A 12 -0.52 -5.16 -2.14
CA ALA A 12 -1.55 -4.18 -2.48
C ALA A 12 -2.81 -4.84 -3.03
N GLU A 13 -2.68 -5.78 -3.98
CA GLU A 13 -3.81 -6.54 -4.54
C GLU A 13 -4.54 -7.34 -3.46
N ARG A 14 -3.79 -8.03 -2.59
CA ARG A 14 -4.37 -8.79 -1.47
C ARG A 14 -5.10 -7.88 -0.48
N TRP A 15 -4.54 -6.72 -0.18
CA TRP A 15 -5.20 -5.75 0.70
C TRP A 15 -6.50 -5.23 0.07
N LEU A 16 -6.52 -4.95 -1.24
CA LEU A 16 -7.73 -4.52 -1.95
C LEU A 16 -8.83 -5.59 -1.95
N GLN A 17 -8.49 -6.87 -2.14
CA GLN A 17 -9.45 -7.97 -2.02
C GLN A 17 -10.12 -8.02 -0.64
N HIS A 18 -9.37 -7.73 0.43
CA HIS A 18 -9.94 -7.65 1.77
C HIS A 18 -10.85 -6.42 1.94
N MET A 19 -10.47 -5.26 1.37
CA MET A 19 -11.29 -4.05 1.44
C MET A 19 -12.59 -4.17 0.64
N GLU A 20 -12.56 -4.82 -0.52
CA GLU A 20 -13.76 -5.12 -1.32
C GLU A 20 -14.75 -5.97 -0.52
N LYS A 21 -14.30 -7.11 0.03
CA LYS A 21 -15.12 -7.96 0.89
C LYS A 21 -15.65 -7.23 2.11
N ALA A 22 -14.84 -6.36 2.71
CA ALA A 22 -15.26 -5.56 3.85
C ALA A 22 -16.37 -4.58 3.45
N LEU A 23 -16.24 -3.86 2.33
CA LEU A 23 -17.28 -2.97 1.81
C LEU A 23 -18.56 -3.73 1.50
N ASP A 24 -18.47 -4.93 0.93
CA ASP A 24 -19.63 -5.77 0.65
C ASP A 24 -20.37 -6.21 1.90
N SER A 25 -19.64 -6.45 3.00
CA SER A 25 -20.24 -6.83 4.28
C SER A 25 -21.02 -5.71 4.98
N VAL A 26 -20.79 -4.44 4.62
CA VAL A 26 -21.47 -3.30 5.25
C VAL A 26 -22.70 -2.89 4.43
N SER A 27 -23.89 -3.22 4.94
CA SER A 27 -25.18 -2.90 4.28
C SER A 27 -25.55 -1.41 4.32
N LYS A 28 -24.92 -0.62 5.18
CA LYS A 28 -25.21 0.81 5.37
C LYS A 28 -24.54 1.73 4.35
N ILE A 29 -23.62 1.21 3.53
CA ILE A 29 -22.90 1.98 2.52
C ILE A 29 -23.55 1.73 1.17
N ASP A 30 -23.99 2.80 0.50
CA ASP A 30 -24.60 2.72 -0.82
C ASP A 30 -23.57 2.37 -1.91
N SER A 31 -24.05 1.87 -3.05
CA SER A 31 -23.20 1.39 -4.15
C SER A 31 -22.26 2.47 -4.73
N ASP A 32 -22.71 3.73 -4.76
CA ASP A 32 -21.96 4.84 -5.33
C ASP A 32 -20.82 5.26 -4.36
N SER A 33 -21.12 5.32 -3.06
CA SER A 33 -20.10 5.50 -2.02
C SER A 33 -19.10 4.35 -1.96
N LYS A 34 -19.55 3.09 -2.10
CA LYS A 34 -18.64 1.92 -2.21
C LYS A 34 -17.66 2.09 -3.37
N THR A 35 -18.15 2.52 -4.54
CA THR A 35 -17.33 2.74 -5.72
C THR A 35 -16.27 3.83 -5.49
N ARG A 36 -16.67 4.98 -4.92
CA ARG A 36 -15.73 6.06 -4.56
C ARG A 36 -14.67 5.60 -3.55
N MET A 37 -15.07 4.89 -2.50
CA MET A 37 -14.16 4.37 -1.49
C MET A 37 -13.17 3.38 -2.08
N PHE A 38 -13.65 2.44 -2.91
CA PHE A 38 -12.77 1.45 -3.55
C PHE A 38 -11.76 2.11 -4.50
N ASN A 39 -12.18 3.13 -5.26
CA ASN A 39 -11.26 3.91 -6.10
C ASN A 39 -10.17 4.62 -5.28
N PHE A 40 -10.55 5.22 -4.15
CA PHE A 40 -9.59 5.84 -3.22
C PHE A 40 -8.61 4.81 -2.64
N PHE A 41 -9.11 3.65 -2.20
CA PHE A 41 -8.30 2.54 -1.70
C PHE A 41 -7.32 2.03 -2.76
N ARG A 42 -7.79 1.82 -3.99
CA ARG A 42 -6.97 1.35 -5.12
C ARG A 42 -5.83 2.33 -5.40
N HIS A 43 -6.14 3.61 -5.55
CA HIS A 43 -5.12 4.63 -5.77
C HIS A 43 -4.08 4.65 -4.64
N THR A 44 -4.54 4.65 -3.39
CA THR A 44 -3.67 4.72 -2.21
C THR A 44 -2.78 3.48 -2.09
N ALA A 45 -3.31 2.28 -2.36
CA ALA A 45 -2.54 1.04 -2.28
C ALA A 45 -1.35 1.05 -3.26
N PHE A 46 -1.58 1.43 -4.52
CA PHE A 46 -0.50 1.51 -5.51
C PHE A 46 0.43 2.71 -5.29
N PHE A 47 -0.07 3.82 -4.76
CA PHE A 47 0.77 4.94 -4.33
C PHE A 47 1.79 4.50 -3.26
N LEU A 48 1.38 3.64 -2.31
CA LEU A 48 2.27 3.08 -1.31
C LEU A 48 3.31 2.10 -1.91
N VAL A 49 2.94 1.31 -2.92
CA VAL A 49 3.88 0.44 -3.66
C VAL A 49 4.96 1.28 -4.33
N ALA A 50 4.57 2.32 -5.07
CA ALA A 50 5.52 3.23 -5.72
C ALA A 50 6.47 3.89 -4.70
N GLY A 51 5.94 4.34 -3.56
CA GLY A 51 6.77 4.87 -2.47
C GLY A 51 7.74 3.84 -1.88
N ASN A 52 7.32 2.57 -1.79
CA ASN A 52 8.15 1.46 -1.32
C ASN A 52 9.26 1.12 -2.32
N GLU A 53 8.99 1.15 -3.62
CA GLU A 53 9.99 0.96 -4.69
C GLU A 53 11.05 2.06 -4.67
N MET A 54 10.64 3.33 -4.55
CA MET A 54 11.56 4.47 -4.48
C MET A 54 12.46 4.44 -3.25
N THR A 55 11.92 4.04 -2.10
CA THR A 55 12.72 3.92 -0.86
C THR A 55 13.62 2.69 -0.86
N SER A 56 13.23 1.60 -1.52
CA SER A 56 14.07 0.42 -1.71
C SER A 56 15.29 0.72 -2.60
N GLN A 57 15.12 1.53 -3.65
CA GLN A 57 16.23 1.99 -4.51
C GLN A 57 17.24 2.89 -3.78
N GLN A 58 16.80 3.68 -2.80
CA GLN A 58 17.69 4.49 -1.97
C GLN A 58 18.48 3.67 -0.93
N GLN A 59 17.99 2.49 -0.53
CA GLN A 59 18.69 1.64 0.44
C GLN A 59 19.82 0.82 -0.21
N THR A 60 19.67 0.41 -1.47
CA THR A 60 20.70 -0.34 -2.20
C THR A 60 21.89 0.53 -2.62
N SER A 61 21.73 1.85 -2.64
CA SER A 61 22.80 2.81 -2.96
C SER A 61 23.55 3.36 -1.73
N GLY A 62 23.24 2.89 -0.52
CA GLY A 62 23.78 3.41 0.75
C GLY A 62 24.71 2.49 1.55
N HIS A 63 25.15 1.35 1.01
CA HIS A 63 26.10 0.47 1.72
C HIS A 63 27.55 0.86 1.37
N THR A 64 28.14 1.78 2.13
CA THR A 64 29.49 1.70 2.73
C THR A 64 29.75 3.01 3.50
N VAL A 65 29.57 3.02 4.82
CA VAL A 65 30.47 3.70 5.75
C VAL A 65 30.23 3.14 7.15
N GLN A 66 30.99 2.11 7.47
CA GLN A 66 31.13 1.59 8.83
C GLN A 66 32.03 2.56 9.61
N CYS A 67 31.44 3.41 10.45
CA CYS A 67 32.21 4.17 11.42
C CYS A 67 32.43 3.28 12.65
N ARG A 68 33.65 2.75 12.78
CA ARG A 68 34.13 2.06 14.00
C ARG A 68 34.22 3.09 15.13
N LYS A 69 33.66 2.75 16.30
CA LYS A 69 34.08 3.30 17.59
C LYS A 69 35.15 2.40 18.18
#